data_AF-A0A8H3I353-F1
#
_entry.id   AF-A0A8H3I353-F1
#
_cell.length_a   1.000
_cell.length_b   1.000
_cell.length_c   1.000
_cell.angle_alpha   90.00
_cell.angle_beta   90.00
_cell.angle_gamma   90.00
#
_symmetry.space_group_name_H-M   'P 1'
#
loop_
_entity.id
_entity.type
_entity.pdbx_description
1 polymer ?
#
loop_
_entity_poly.entity_id
_entity_poly.type
_entity_poly.pdbx_seq_one_letter_code
_entity_poly.pdbx_strand_id
1 'polypeptide(L)'
;MANVIVKSLHTGENLRISKDELIHQVQHVEKKTFPRREAMDFSTEIRKRNVDLAIIVDDAGVIAPARPKLVAYMVFVHLKAGNAVLLHKICVSEDYRRRGIAKTVLETEAQRLRKQGCTKIQLWVDEGNVPARRLYKVLGLEEVSRVNDYYAVGRTGIQLLWESS
;
A
#
# COMPACT_ATOMS: atom_id res chain seq x y z
N MET A 1 6.91 12.78 11.55
CA MET A 1 5.97 12.72 10.42
C MET A 1 6.34 11.53 9.56
N ALA A 2 5.35 10.93 8.92
CA ALA A 2 5.51 9.84 7.98
C ALA A 2 6.31 10.30 6.76
N ASN A 3 7.00 9.35 6.14
CA ASN A 3 7.64 9.56 4.86
C ASN A 3 6.61 9.38 3.74
N VAL A 4 6.13 10.49 3.17
CA VAL A 4 5.18 10.46 2.05
C VAL A 4 5.95 10.56 0.73
N ILE A 5 5.79 9.57 -0.13
CA ILE A 5 6.42 9.49 -1.44
C ILE A 5 5.32 9.53 -2.50
N VAL A 6 5.48 10.37 -3.52
CA VAL A 6 4.54 10.46 -4.63
C VAL A 6 5.24 10.01 -5.90
N LYS A 7 4.62 9.14 -6.69
CA LYS A 7 5.19 8.59 -7.91
C LYS A 7 4.25 8.67 -9.10
N SER A 8 4.82 8.88 -10.28
CA SER A 8 4.10 8.73 -11.55
C SER A 8 3.74 7.26 -11.79
N LEU A 9 2.51 7.01 -12.24
CA LEU A 9 2.09 5.71 -12.74
C LEU A 9 2.89 5.29 -13.98
N HIS A 10 3.27 6.26 -14.83
CA HIS A 10 3.85 6.01 -16.15
C HIS A 10 5.36 5.81 -16.10
N THR A 11 6.07 6.62 -15.31
CA THR A 11 7.54 6.54 -15.21
C THR A 11 8.02 5.80 -13.96
N GLY A 12 7.18 5.69 -12.92
CA GLY A 12 7.59 5.18 -11.61
C GLY A 12 8.50 6.13 -10.82
N GLU A 13 8.83 7.30 -11.38
CA GLU A 13 9.71 8.29 -10.76
C GLU A 13 9.01 9.07 -9.65
N ASN A 14 9.81 9.60 -8.72
CA ASN A 14 9.30 10.44 -7.65
C ASN A 14 8.90 11.82 -8.18
N LEU A 15 7.66 12.21 -7.92
CA LEU A 15 7.15 13.53 -8.28
C LEU A 15 7.28 14.51 -7.11
N ARG A 16 7.75 15.72 -7.41
CA ARG A 16 7.83 16.84 -6.44
C ARG A 16 6.56 17.68 -6.50
N ILE A 17 5.45 17.12 -6.05
CA ILE A 17 4.14 17.79 -6.01
C ILE A 17 3.61 17.92 -4.59
N SER A 18 2.68 18.87 -4.40
CA SER A 18 2.04 19.07 -3.10
C SER A 18 1.30 17.80 -2.65
N LYS A 19 1.51 17.41 -1.40
CA LYS A 19 1.00 16.17 -0.82
C LYS A 19 -0.38 16.33 -0.20
N ASP A 20 -0.74 17.54 0.23
CA ASP A 20 -1.97 17.77 1.01
C ASP A 20 -3.22 17.37 0.22
N GLU A 21 -3.31 17.82 -1.03
CA GLU A 21 -4.40 17.45 -1.93
C GLU A 21 -4.44 15.94 -2.21
N LEU A 22 -3.29 15.30 -2.35
CA LEU A 22 -3.22 13.86 -2.59
C LEU A 22 -3.61 13.06 -1.36
N ILE A 23 -3.27 13.52 -0.16
CA ILE A 23 -3.70 12.92 1.10
C ILE A 23 -5.22 13.02 1.21
N HIS A 24 -5.84 14.14 0.80
CA HIS A 24 -7.29 14.24 0.71
C HIS A 24 -7.90 13.24 -0.28
N GLN A 25 -7.30 13.07 -1.46
CA GLN A 25 -7.73 12.03 -2.41
C GLN A 25 -7.59 10.62 -1.81
N VAL A 26 -6.51 10.33 -1.08
CA VAL A 26 -6.30 9.04 -0.39
C VAL A 26 -7.40 8.79 0.62
N GLN A 27 -7.72 9.78 1.47
CA GLN A 27 -8.82 9.69 2.43
C GLN A 27 -10.17 9.46 1.75
N HIS A 28 -10.42 10.09 0.60
CA HIS A 28 -11.64 9.90 -0.16
C HIS A 28 -11.75 8.48 -0.74
N VAL A 29 -10.69 7.98 -1.39
CA VAL A 29 -10.65 6.62 -1.94
C VAL A 29 -10.73 5.56 -0.85
N GLU A 30 -10.08 5.77 0.30
CA GLU A 30 -10.15 4.87 1.46
C GLU A 30 -11.60 4.74 1.96
N LYS A 31 -12.30 5.85 2.16
CA LYS A 31 -13.71 5.87 2.62
C LYS A 31 -14.67 5.24 1.61
N LYS A 32 -14.41 5.40 0.31
CA LYS A 32 -15.23 4.77 -0.75
C LYS A 32 -14.97 3.27 -0.84
N THR A 33 -13.75 2.83 -0.58
CA THR A 33 -13.34 1.43 -0.80
C THR A 33 -13.57 0.54 0.41
N PHE A 34 -13.34 1.03 1.62
CA PHE A 34 -13.37 0.22 2.83
C PHE A 34 -14.56 0.63 3.72
N PRO A 35 -15.26 -0.35 4.33
CA PRO A 35 -16.26 -0.06 5.37
C PRO A 35 -15.65 0.79 6.48
N ARG A 36 -16.46 1.64 7.13
CA ARG A 36 -15.99 2.58 8.17
C ARG A 36 -15.13 1.92 9.27
N ARG A 37 -15.39 0.66 9.62
CA ARG A 37 -14.64 -0.09 10.65
C ARG A 37 -13.25 -0.55 10.18
N GLU A 38 -13.03 -0.63 8.87
CA GLU A 38 -11.76 -1.05 8.24
C GLU A 38 -11.00 0.11 7.62
N ALA A 39 -11.64 1.29 7.54
CA ALA A 39 -11.06 2.50 6.97
C ALA A 39 -9.95 3.05 7.87
N MET A 40 -8.79 3.32 7.27
CA MET A 40 -7.63 3.88 7.95
C MET A 40 -7.80 5.37 8.23
N ASP A 41 -7.46 5.80 9.45
CA ASP A 41 -7.36 7.21 9.80
C ASP A 41 -6.00 7.79 9.39
N PHE A 42 -5.91 8.24 8.14
CA PHE A 42 -4.70 8.87 7.61
C PHE A 42 -4.28 10.14 8.38
N SER A 43 -5.19 10.85 9.05
CA SER A 43 -4.83 12.05 9.81
C SER A 43 -3.91 11.74 11.01
N THR A 44 -4.07 10.53 11.56
CA THR A 44 -3.24 9.98 12.63
C THR A 44 -2.02 9.25 12.07
N GLU A 45 -2.19 8.40 11.05
CA GLU A 45 -1.09 7.58 10.51
C GLU A 45 0.06 8.41 9.95
N ILE A 46 -0.21 9.50 9.24
CA ILE A 46 0.84 10.34 8.63
C ILE A 46 1.69 11.10 9.66
N ARG A 47 1.30 11.11 10.95
CA ARG A 47 2.09 11.74 12.01
C ARG A 47 3.20 10.82 12.52
N LYS A 48 3.04 9.50 12.37
CA LYS A 48 3.97 8.48 12.86
C LYS A 48 5.26 8.45 12.02
N ARG A 49 6.42 8.41 12.69
CA ARG A 49 7.74 8.44 12.02
C ARG A 49 8.12 7.10 11.38
N ASN A 50 7.51 6.01 11.82
CA ASN A 50 7.76 4.66 11.30
C ASN A 50 6.78 4.29 10.19
N VAL A 51 6.09 5.26 9.58
CA VAL A 51 5.14 5.04 8.49
C VAL A 51 5.71 5.60 7.20
N ASP A 52 5.69 4.79 6.15
CA ASP A 52 5.85 5.22 4.77
C ASP A 52 4.47 5.20 4.09
N LEU A 53 4.10 6.30 3.44
CA LEU A 53 2.93 6.38 2.57
C LEU A 53 3.40 6.60 1.12
N ALA A 54 3.25 5.58 0.29
CA ALA A 54 3.47 5.70 -1.14
C ALA A 54 2.14 6.05 -1.84
N ILE A 55 2.15 7.09 -2.67
CA ILE A 55 1.01 7.57 -3.45
C ILE A 55 1.38 7.49 -4.92
N ILE A 56 0.55 6.80 -5.71
CA ILE A 56 0.73 6.65 -7.15
C ILE A 56 -0.33 7.49 -7.84
N VAL A 57 0.10 8.33 -8.76
CA VAL A 57 -0.78 9.23 -9.49
C VAL A 57 -0.66 9.02 -10.99
N ASP A 58 -1.78 9.23 -11.67
CA ASP A 58 -1.81 9.41 -13.12
C ASP A 58 -1.50 10.88 -13.42
N ASP A 59 -0.33 11.11 -13.98
CA ASP A 59 0.19 12.41 -14.40
C ASP A 59 0.21 12.59 -15.94
N ALA A 60 -0.30 11.61 -16.70
CA ALA A 60 -0.40 11.75 -18.15
C ALA A 60 -1.43 12.81 -18.53
N GLY A 61 -1.10 13.62 -19.54
CA GLY A 61 -2.04 14.58 -20.12
C GLY A 61 -2.44 15.72 -19.18
N VAL A 62 -1.72 15.91 -18.07
CA VAL A 62 -1.91 17.06 -17.19
C VAL A 62 -1.37 18.31 -17.91
N ILE A 63 -2.23 18.91 -18.75
CA ILE A 63 -2.08 20.30 -19.17
C ILE A 63 -2.58 21.13 -18.00
N ALA A 64 -1.75 22.05 -17.50
CA ALA A 64 -2.17 22.95 -16.43
C ALA A 64 -3.51 23.63 -16.84
N PRO A 65 -4.52 23.67 -15.95
CA PRO A 65 -4.49 23.49 -14.50
C PRO A 65 -4.95 22.11 -13.99
N ALA A 66 -4.93 21.05 -14.81
CA ALA A 66 -5.40 19.73 -14.37
C ALA A 66 -4.57 19.20 -13.17
N ARG A 67 -5.23 18.50 -12.24
CA ARG A 67 -4.58 17.91 -11.06
C ARG A 67 -4.25 16.45 -11.33
N PRO A 68 -3.10 15.94 -10.86
CA PRO A 68 -2.79 14.52 -10.95
C PRO A 68 -3.85 13.71 -10.19
N LYS A 69 -4.31 12.61 -10.79
CA LYS A 69 -5.38 11.76 -10.24
C LYS A 69 -4.78 10.63 -9.43
N LEU A 70 -5.26 10.41 -8.21
CA LEU A 70 -4.86 9.27 -7.40
C LEU A 70 -5.24 7.94 -8.10
N VAL A 71 -4.23 7.10 -8.29
CA VAL A 71 -4.36 5.76 -8.86
C VAL A 71 -4.32 4.71 -7.77
N ALA A 72 -3.35 4.79 -6.87
CA ALA A 72 -3.15 3.83 -5.80
C ALA A 72 -2.42 4.45 -4.61
N TYR A 73 -2.54 3.82 -3.44
CA TYR A 73 -1.67 4.11 -2.30
C TYR A 73 -1.27 2.83 -1.56
N MET A 74 -0.16 2.91 -0.84
CA MET A 74 0.34 1.87 0.04
C MET A 74 0.85 2.48 1.34
N VAL A 75 0.59 1.78 2.43
CA VAL A 75 1.06 2.14 3.76
C VAL A 75 1.97 1.03 4.26
N PHE A 76 3.22 1.37 4.52
CA PHE A 76 4.19 0.49 5.17
C PHE A 76 4.48 0.99 6.57
N VAL A 77 4.56 0.07 7.53
CA VAL A 77 4.95 0.36 8.91
C VAL A 77 6.27 -0.33 9.19
N HIS A 78 7.31 0.45 9.47
CA HIS A 78 8.63 -0.06 9.87
C HIS A 78 8.56 -0.67 11.27
N LEU A 79 9.02 -1.91 11.39
CA LEU A 79 9.04 -2.66 12.64
C LEU A 79 10.33 -2.36 13.43
N LYS A 80 10.28 -2.54 14.75
CA LYS A 80 11.38 -2.15 15.66
C LYS A 80 12.73 -2.82 15.34
N ALA A 81 12.72 -3.99 14.69
CA ALA A 81 13.94 -4.70 14.28
C ALA A 81 14.72 -4.02 13.12
N GLY A 82 14.17 -2.95 12.52
CA GLY A 82 14.84 -2.09 11.55
C GLY A 82 14.97 -2.67 10.13
N ASN A 83 14.94 -3.99 9.98
CA ASN A 83 15.05 -4.69 8.69
C ASN A 83 13.72 -5.25 8.16
N ALA A 84 12.60 -4.98 8.84
CA ALA A 84 11.30 -5.56 8.52
C ALA A 84 10.21 -4.48 8.44
N VAL A 85 9.29 -4.64 7.49
CA VAL A 85 8.13 -3.77 7.33
C VAL A 85 6.84 -4.58 7.28
N LEU A 86 5.77 -3.99 7.81
CA LEU A 86 4.40 -4.45 7.60
C LEU A 86 3.79 -3.66 6.43
N LEU A 87 3.39 -4.33 5.35
CA LEU A 87 2.46 -3.75 4.38
C LEU A 87 1.08 -3.69 5.04
N HIS A 88 0.76 -2.54 5.63
CA HIS A 88 -0.42 -2.35 6.46
C HIS A 88 -1.67 -2.06 5.63
N LYS A 89 -1.51 -1.39 4.49
CA LYS A 89 -2.60 -1.08 3.58
C LYS A 89 -2.11 -0.99 2.15
N ILE A 90 -2.94 -1.45 1.22
CA ILE A 90 -2.81 -1.23 -0.21
C ILE A 90 -4.20 -1.01 -0.79
N CYS A 91 -4.34 -0.03 -1.67
CA CYS A 91 -5.56 0.17 -2.41
C CYS A 91 -5.25 0.72 -3.80
N VAL A 92 -5.91 0.16 -4.80
CA VAL A 92 -5.98 0.72 -6.15
C VAL A 92 -7.39 1.30 -6.33
N SER A 93 -7.44 2.55 -6.77
CA SER A 93 -8.67 3.25 -7.13
C SER A 93 -9.47 2.43 -8.13
N GLU A 94 -10.79 2.43 -7.99
CA GLU A 94 -11.71 1.53 -8.69
C GLU A 94 -11.52 1.56 -10.22
N ASP A 95 -11.42 2.75 -10.80
CA ASP A 95 -11.23 2.99 -12.23
C ASP A 95 -9.94 2.35 -12.80
N TYR A 96 -8.98 2.05 -11.94
CA TYR A 96 -7.63 1.61 -12.30
C TYR A 96 -7.37 0.13 -11.93
N ARG A 97 -8.35 -0.57 -11.36
CA ARG A 97 -8.21 -1.99 -10.98
C ARG A 97 -8.07 -2.90 -12.20
N ARG A 98 -7.56 -4.11 -11.95
CA ARG A 98 -7.40 -5.19 -12.96
C ARG A 98 -6.43 -4.87 -14.12
N ARG A 99 -5.60 -3.84 -13.96
CA ARG A 99 -4.56 -3.44 -14.92
C ARG A 99 -3.13 -3.79 -14.48
N GLY A 100 -2.97 -4.67 -13.47
CA GLY A 100 -1.65 -5.05 -12.94
C GLY A 100 -0.97 -4.04 -12.02
N ILE A 101 -1.56 -2.85 -11.81
CA ILE A 101 -0.94 -1.73 -11.07
C ILE A 101 -0.47 -2.11 -9.67
N ALA A 102 -1.29 -2.84 -8.90
CA ALA A 102 -0.92 -3.26 -7.55
C ALA A 102 0.38 -4.09 -7.54
N LYS A 103 0.56 -4.96 -8.55
CA LYS A 103 1.77 -5.77 -8.71
C LYS A 103 2.98 -4.89 -9.01
N THR A 104 2.90 -4.09 -10.07
CA THR A 104 4.00 -3.22 -10.51
C THR A 104 4.47 -2.27 -9.41
N VAL A 105 3.52 -1.65 -8.70
CA VAL A 105 3.86 -0.71 -7.63
C VAL A 105 4.45 -1.45 -6.42
N LEU A 106 3.91 -2.63 -6.05
CA LEU A 106 4.49 -3.42 -4.96
C LEU A 106 5.91 -3.88 -5.28
N GLU A 107 6.19 -4.33 -6.50
CA GLU A 107 7.55 -4.70 -6.93
C GLU A 107 8.50 -3.50 -6.81
N THR A 108 8.06 -2.33 -7.27
CA THR A 108 8.84 -1.10 -7.22
C THR A 108 9.12 -0.66 -5.77
N GLU A 109 8.10 -0.69 -4.91
CA GLU A 109 8.26 -0.33 -3.49
C GLU A 109 9.08 -1.38 -2.72
N ALA A 110 8.92 -2.67 -3.01
CA ALA A 110 9.74 -3.72 -2.43
C ALA A 110 11.22 -3.54 -2.81
N GLN A 111 11.53 -3.20 -4.07
CA GLN A 111 12.90 -2.88 -4.47
C GLN A 111 13.46 -1.66 -3.74
N ARG A 112 12.66 -0.59 -3.57
CA ARG A 112 13.07 0.59 -2.78
C ARG A 112 13.38 0.21 -1.34
N LEU A 113 12.49 -0.53 -0.69
CA LEU A 113 12.64 -0.94 0.71
C LEU A 113 13.87 -1.85 0.88
N ARG A 114 14.13 -2.77 -0.06
CA ARG A 114 15.35 -3.59 -0.07
C ARG A 114 16.62 -2.75 -0.14
N LYS A 115 16.64 -1.72 -1.00
CA LYS A 115 17.78 -0.76 -1.07
C LYS A 115 17.98 0.02 0.24
N GLN A 116 16.97 0.08 1.11
CA GLN A 116 17.04 0.68 2.44
C GLN A 116 17.40 -0.33 3.54
N GLY A 117 17.77 -1.57 3.17
CA GLY A 117 18.15 -2.62 4.12
C GLY A 117 16.97 -3.47 4.63
N CYS A 118 15.78 -3.32 4.05
CA CYS A 118 14.64 -4.18 4.41
C CYS A 118 14.85 -5.59 3.83
N THR A 119 14.92 -6.58 4.72
CA THR A 119 15.04 -8.00 4.37
C THR A 119 13.73 -8.76 4.54
N LYS A 120 12.71 -8.17 5.19
CA LYS A 120 11.41 -8.82 5.42
C LYS A 120 10.22 -7.91 5.15
N ILE A 121 9.25 -8.40 4.38
CA ILE A 121 7.95 -7.74 4.18
C ILE A 121 6.89 -8.71 4.67
N GLN A 122 6.10 -8.30 5.66
CA GLN A 122 4.97 -9.08 6.15
C GLN A 122 3.66 -8.35 5.92
N LEU A 123 2.56 -9.11 5.88
CA LEU A 123 1.21 -8.57 5.83
C LEU A 123 0.19 -9.55 6.42
N TRP A 124 -1.00 -9.02 6.70
CA TRP A 124 -2.18 -9.82 6.99
C TRP A 124 -3.19 -9.66 5.86
N VAL A 125 -3.81 -10.77 5.45
CA VAL A 125 -4.86 -10.79 4.44
C VAL A 125 -6.01 -11.69 4.88
N ASP A 126 -7.23 -11.28 4.59
CA ASP A 126 -8.42 -12.12 4.79
C ASP A 126 -8.33 -13.36 3.89
N GLU A 127 -8.58 -14.54 4.45
CA GLU A 127 -8.60 -15.82 3.72
C GLU A 127 -9.52 -15.77 2.49
N GLY A 128 -10.67 -15.10 2.61
CA GLY A 128 -11.65 -14.90 1.54
C GLY A 128 -11.25 -13.87 0.48
N ASN A 129 -10.20 -13.09 0.70
CA ASN A 129 -9.70 -12.12 -0.28
C ASN A 129 -8.80 -12.77 -1.34
N VAL A 130 -9.42 -13.62 -2.17
CA VAL A 130 -8.75 -14.39 -3.23
C VAL A 130 -7.92 -13.50 -4.19
N PRO A 131 -8.38 -12.30 -4.64
CA PRO A 131 -7.56 -11.44 -5.49
C PRO A 131 -6.26 -10.98 -4.83
N ALA A 132 -6.31 -10.57 -3.56
CA ALA A 132 -5.12 -10.13 -2.83
C ALA A 132 -4.16 -11.29 -2.57
N ARG A 133 -4.68 -12.45 -2.16
CA ARG A 133 -3.86 -13.66 -1.95
C ARG A 133 -3.12 -14.10 -3.21
N ARG A 134 -3.79 -14.05 -4.38
CA ARG A 134 -3.14 -14.36 -5.67
C ARG A 134 -2.03 -13.35 -6.01
N LEU A 135 -2.28 -12.07 -5.78
CA LEU A 135 -1.29 -11.01 -5.97
C LEU A 135 -0.04 -11.27 -5.10
N TYR A 136 -0.22 -11.50 -3.81
CA TYR A 136 0.91 -11.69 -2.88
C TYR A 136 1.70 -12.97 -3.16
N LYS A 137 1.01 -14.05 -3.56
CA LYS A 137 1.67 -15.29 -3.98
C LYS A 137 2.58 -15.07 -5.20
N VAL A 138 2.13 -14.31 -6.19
CA VAL A 138 2.95 -13.98 -7.39
C VAL A 138 4.17 -13.14 -7.01
N LEU A 139 4.09 -12.34 -5.94
CA LEU A 139 5.19 -11.55 -5.40
C LEU A 139 6.14 -12.36 -4.50
N GLY A 140 5.93 -13.67 -4.37
CA GLY A 140 6.77 -14.57 -3.58
C GLY A 140 6.56 -14.45 -2.07
N LEU A 141 5.43 -13.90 -1.62
CA LEU A 141 5.06 -13.99 -0.21
C LEU A 141 4.50 -15.38 0.09
N GLU A 142 4.95 -15.96 1.18
CA GLU A 142 4.56 -17.27 1.66
C GLU A 142 3.73 -17.15 2.94
N GLU A 143 2.86 -18.12 3.15
CA GLU A 143 2.03 -18.17 4.34
C GLU A 143 2.82 -18.69 5.54
N VAL A 144 2.78 -17.95 6.66
CA VAL A 144 3.52 -18.31 7.87
C VAL A 144 2.62 -18.52 9.10
N SER A 145 1.38 -18.00 9.05
CA SER A 145 0.42 -18.16 10.16
C SER A 145 -1.01 -17.98 9.68
N ARG A 146 -1.97 -18.56 10.43
CA ARG A 146 -3.41 -18.33 10.29
C ARG A 146 -4.03 -18.10 11.67
N VAL A 147 -4.96 -17.14 11.74
CA VAL A 147 -5.69 -16.80 12.96
C VAL A 147 -7.17 -16.73 12.63
N ASN A 148 -7.96 -17.61 13.26
CA ASN A 148 -9.42 -17.58 13.15
C ASN A 148 -9.96 -16.27 13.75
N ASP A 149 -11.07 -15.79 13.18
CA ASP A 149 -11.78 -14.59 13.65
C ASP A 149 -10.93 -13.31 13.74
N TYR A 150 -9.85 -13.22 12.97
CA TYR A 150 -8.91 -12.09 13.01
C TYR A 150 -9.55 -10.76 12.60
N TYR A 151 -10.34 -10.76 11.52
CA TYR A 151 -10.99 -9.55 11.02
C TYR A 151 -12.39 -9.35 11.59
N ALA A 152 -13.12 -10.45 11.79
CA ALA A 152 -14.43 -10.54 12.40
C ALA A 152 -14.76 -12.01 12.64
N VAL A 153 -15.85 -12.31 13.35
CA VAL A 153 -16.38 -13.67 13.46
C VAL A 153 -16.58 -14.28 12.05
N GLY A 154 -15.97 -15.44 11.82
CA GLY A 154 -15.96 -16.17 10.54
C GLY A 154 -14.97 -15.65 9.50
N ARG A 155 -14.14 -14.65 9.81
CA ARG A 155 -13.16 -14.06 8.88
C ARG A 155 -11.72 -14.30 9.35
N THR A 156 -11.17 -15.42 8.90
CA THR A 156 -9.79 -15.85 9.16
C THR A 156 -8.77 -14.90 8.54
N GLY A 157 -7.78 -14.50 9.34
CA GLY A 157 -6.61 -13.76 8.89
C GLY A 157 -5.45 -14.69 8.59
N ILE A 158 -4.79 -14.48 7.46
CA ILE A 158 -3.60 -15.20 7.03
C ILE A 158 -2.42 -14.22 7.07
N GLN A 159 -1.37 -14.57 7.81
CA GLN A 159 -0.12 -13.83 7.79
C GLN A 159 0.75 -14.34 6.65
N LEU A 160 1.18 -13.43 5.79
CA LEU A 160 2.13 -13.71 4.73
C LEU A 160 3.47 -13.00 5.00
N LEU A 161 4.57 -13.64 4.61
CA LEU A 161 5.93 -13.15 4.75
C LEU A 161 6.68 -13.33 3.44
N TRP A 162 7.39 -12.28 3.03
CA TRP A 162 8.52 -12.38 2.12
C TRP A 162 9.80 -12.10 2.90
N GLU A 163 10.83 -12.90 2.69
CA GLU A 163 12.15 -12.74 3.29
C GLU A 163 13.25 -12.87 2.23
N SER A 164 14.24 -11.98 2.28
CA SER A 164 15.45 -12.12 1.46
C SER A 164 16.24 -13.32 1.96
N SER A 165 16.50 -14.27 1.06
CA SER A 165 17.53 -15.28 1.26
C SER A 165 18.93 -14.66 1.33
#